data_AF-A0A1W0D4X3-F1
#
_entry.id   AF-A0A1W0D4X3-F1
#
_cell.length_a   1.000
_cell.length_b   1.000
_cell.length_c   1.000
_cell.angle_alpha   90.00
_cell.angle_beta   90.00
_cell.angle_gamma   90.00
#
_symmetry.space_group_name_H-M   'P 1'
#
loop_
_entity.id
_entity.type
_entity.pdbx_description
1 polymer ?
#
loop_
_entity_poly.entity_id
_entity_poly.type
_entity_poly.pdbx_seq_one_letter_code
_entity_poly.pdbx_strand_id
1 'polypeptide(L)'
;MQLVEMFVHPLKSCRGLSYSRAFAGKQGLLHDREWLLAGENGRFFTARSHPQLVRVEVDLIPGGALFKFPGKAPVLAMSTQYQQEAPATVWKDNFAAYHGDAAVDRWFSEVLDEPCRLLWLGMHSNRRLKDSEHAMSFADGYPYLLVNQASLDALNDELDQPVTLRHFRPNLVVNGDYAWEEDDWKVVQIGDVVFDVAKPCTRCVLTTVDPDTGIKSLEQQPLRTLVSIRTLPEGVCFGLNLVPRNEGLLELGAEFSVLETRYAF
;
A
#
# COMPACT_ATOMS: atom_id res chain seq x y z
N MET A 1 -13.54 -11.65 -15.51
CA MET A 1 -13.33 -10.87 -14.27
C MET A 1 -13.17 -9.39 -14.62
N GLN A 2 -13.24 -8.50 -13.64
CA GLN A 2 -13.12 -7.05 -13.78
C GLN A 2 -12.39 -6.44 -12.57
N LEU A 3 -11.82 -5.25 -12.76
CA LEU A 3 -11.35 -4.40 -11.67
C LEU A 3 -12.55 -3.77 -10.94
N VAL A 4 -12.75 -4.10 -9.66
CA VAL A 4 -13.92 -3.67 -8.88
C VAL A 4 -13.62 -2.57 -7.87
N GLU A 5 -12.41 -2.52 -7.32
CA GLU A 5 -11.96 -1.42 -6.45
C GLU A 5 -10.50 -1.06 -6.71
N MET A 6 -10.17 0.20 -6.46
CA MET A 6 -8.82 0.73 -6.63
C MET A 6 -8.50 1.72 -5.54
N PHE A 7 -7.31 1.58 -4.95
CA PHE A 7 -6.86 2.38 -3.83
C PHE A 7 -5.45 2.94 -4.02
N VAL A 8 -5.31 4.23 -3.71
CA VAL A 8 -4.03 4.91 -3.58
C VAL A 8 -3.80 5.22 -2.11
N HIS A 9 -2.60 5.01 -1.60
CA HIS A 9 -2.26 5.28 -0.21
C HIS A 9 -1.11 6.30 -0.18
N PRO A 10 -1.41 7.61 -0.23
CA PRO A 10 -0.39 8.62 -0.45
C PRO A 10 0.75 8.64 0.56
N LEU A 11 0.40 8.42 1.83
CA LEU A 11 1.33 8.30 2.93
C LEU A 11 1.45 6.84 3.36
N LYS A 12 2.69 6.33 3.43
CA LYS A 12 2.96 4.98 3.90
C LYS A 12 2.30 4.73 5.26
N SER A 13 1.62 3.59 5.38
CA SER A 13 0.89 3.15 6.58
C SER A 13 -0.40 3.92 6.94
N CYS A 14 -0.81 4.91 6.15
CA CYS A 14 -2.02 5.71 6.41
C CYS A 14 -3.24 5.23 5.61
N ARG A 15 -4.40 5.84 5.83
CA ARG A 15 -5.66 5.48 5.15
C ARG A 15 -5.51 5.57 3.62
N GLY A 16 -6.08 4.60 2.92
CA GLY A 16 -6.16 4.62 1.46
C GLY A 16 -7.34 5.45 0.96
N LEU A 17 -7.19 5.99 -0.24
CA LEU A 17 -8.20 6.74 -1.00
C LEU A 17 -8.73 5.86 -2.12
N SER A 18 -10.06 5.76 -2.22
CA SER A 18 -10.71 5.03 -3.32
C SER A 18 -10.81 5.93 -4.55
N TYR A 19 -10.51 5.37 -5.72
CA TYR A 19 -10.60 6.08 -7.00
C TYR A 19 -11.35 5.23 -8.02
N SER A 20 -12.21 5.88 -8.80
CA SER A 20 -12.84 5.25 -9.97
C SER A 20 -11.90 5.16 -11.17
N ARG A 21 -10.84 5.98 -11.19
CA ARG A 21 -9.83 6.04 -12.24
C ARG A 21 -8.49 6.50 -11.69
N ALA A 22 -7.40 5.91 -12.15
CA ALA A 22 -6.04 6.29 -11.76
C ALA A 22 -5.04 5.90 -12.84
N PHE A 23 -3.96 6.67 -12.94
CA PHE A 23 -2.85 6.32 -13.82
C PHE A 23 -1.98 5.27 -13.14
N ALA A 24 -1.85 4.11 -13.77
CA ALA A 24 -0.92 3.07 -13.39
C ALA A 24 0.45 3.36 -14.00
N GLY A 25 1.38 3.81 -13.14
CA GLY A 25 2.77 4.05 -13.51
C GLY A 25 3.69 2.89 -13.13
N LYS A 26 4.97 3.00 -13.50
CA LYS A 26 5.99 1.99 -13.15
C LYS A 26 6.19 1.79 -11.65
N GLN A 27 5.95 2.83 -10.86
CA GLN A 27 6.21 2.86 -9.40
C GLN A 27 5.00 2.51 -8.54
N GLY A 28 3.85 2.28 -9.17
CA GLY A 28 2.55 2.12 -8.52
C GLY A 28 1.52 3.02 -9.18
N LEU A 29 0.31 3.05 -8.63
CA LEU A 29 -0.67 4.08 -9.01
C LEU A 29 -0.09 5.47 -8.71
N LEU A 30 -0.42 6.46 -9.53
CA LEU A 30 0.01 7.84 -9.31
C LEU A 30 -0.34 8.28 -7.87
N HIS A 31 0.62 8.91 -7.19
CA HIS A 31 0.55 9.31 -5.78
C HIS A 31 0.65 8.19 -4.74
N ASP A 32 0.88 6.93 -5.13
CA ASP A 32 0.91 5.84 -4.17
C ASP A 32 2.24 5.76 -3.37
N ARG A 33 2.14 5.98 -2.06
CA ARG A 33 3.25 6.00 -1.10
C ARG A 33 4.39 6.95 -1.51
N GLU A 34 4.05 8.16 -1.95
CA GLU A 34 5.00 9.25 -2.22
C GLU A 34 5.45 9.99 -0.95
N TRP A 35 4.76 9.76 0.17
CA TRP A 35 5.09 10.33 1.47
C TRP A 35 5.45 9.25 2.49
N LEU A 36 6.35 9.58 3.41
CA LEU A 36 6.85 8.70 4.46
C LEU A 36 7.09 9.47 5.75
N LEU A 37 6.71 8.91 6.89
CA LEU A 37 7.16 9.42 8.19
C LEU A 37 8.42 8.68 8.61
N ALA A 38 9.44 9.42 9.06
CA ALA A 38 10.69 8.86 9.53
C ALA A 38 11.24 9.62 10.74
N GLY A 39 12.06 8.96 11.56
CA GLY A 39 12.87 9.64 12.57
C GLY A 39 14.03 10.41 11.94
N GLU A 40 14.79 11.16 12.75
CA GLU A 40 15.93 11.95 12.25
C GLU A 40 17.02 11.13 11.58
N ASN A 41 17.14 9.85 11.96
CA ASN A 41 18.08 8.90 11.36
C ASN A 41 17.56 8.24 10.06
N GLY A 42 16.42 8.68 9.54
CA GLY A 42 15.80 8.13 8.33
C GLY A 42 15.02 6.82 8.55
N ARG A 43 14.96 6.30 9.79
CA ARG A 43 14.18 5.10 10.11
C ARG A 43 12.70 5.41 10.02
N PHE A 44 12.03 4.76 9.08
CA PHE A 44 10.60 4.93 8.86
C PHE A 44 9.71 4.44 10.03
N PHE A 45 8.61 5.15 10.23
CA PHE A 45 7.50 4.75 11.08
C PHE A 45 6.48 3.93 10.29
N THR A 46 5.80 2.98 10.96
CA THR A 46 4.74 2.20 10.34
C THR A 46 3.57 1.98 11.28
N ALA A 47 2.42 1.60 10.73
CA ALA A 47 1.27 1.21 11.54
C ALA A 47 1.50 -0.06 12.39
N ARG A 48 2.64 -0.75 12.23
CA ARG A 48 3.04 -1.83 13.16
C ARG A 48 3.49 -1.27 14.50
N SER A 49 4.26 -0.19 14.50
CA SER A 49 4.73 0.48 15.72
C SER A 49 3.75 1.57 16.17
N HIS A 50 3.17 2.31 15.23
CA HIS A 50 2.28 3.46 15.46
C HIS A 50 0.94 3.23 14.77
N PRO A 51 0.08 2.36 15.30
CA PRO A 51 -1.13 1.93 14.61
C PRO A 51 -2.14 3.07 14.39
N GLN A 52 -2.07 4.17 15.15
CA GLN A 52 -2.88 5.36 14.92
C GLN A 52 -2.69 5.98 13.53
N LEU A 53 -1.59 5.69 12.83
CA LEU A 53 -1.35 6.14 11.46
C LEU A 53 -2.48 5.73 10.49
N VAL A 54 -3.14 4.60 10.71
CA VAL A 54 -4.25 4.15 9.83
C VAL A 54 -5.43 5.11 9.84
N ARG A 55 -5.51 5.99 10.84
CA ARG A 55 -6.56 7.00 11.03
C ARG A 55 -6.20 8.36 10.43
N VAL A 56 -4.96 8.53 9.95
CA VAL A 56 -4.58 9.73 9.21
C VAL A 56 -5.27 9.68 7.85
N GLU A 57 -6.14 10.66 7.62
CA GLU A 57 -6.78 10.88 6.34
C GLU A 57 -5.95 11.85 5.50
N VAL A 58 -6.03 11.69 4.18
CA VAL A 58 -5.26 12.48 3.22
C VAL A 58 -6.19 12.98 2.13
N ASP A 59 -6.21 14.28 1.89
CA ASP A 59 -6.77 14.81 0.65
C ASP A 59 -5.61 15.21 -0.26
N LEU A 60 -5.51 14.59 -1.43
CA LEU A 60 -4.52 14.99 -2.44
C LEU A 60 -4.95 16.32 -3.06
N ILE A 61 -3.99 17.22 -3.21
CA ILE A 61 -4.20 18.51 -3.86
C ILE A 61 -3.07 18.77 -4.87
N PRO A 62 -3.23 19.73 -5.80
CA PRO A 62 -2.15 20.08 -6.73
C PRO A 62 -0.86 20.44 -5.99
N GLY A 63 0.19 19.64 -6.20
CA GLY A 63 1.51 19.87 -5.61
C GLY A 63 1.62 19.55 -4.11
N GLY A 64 0.69 18.79 -3.51
CA GLY A 64 0.76 18.52 -2.08
C GLY A 64 -0.33 17.60 -1.55
N ALA A 65 -0.44 17.57 -0.22
CA ALA A 65 -1.45 16.82 0.49
C ALA A 65 -1.93 17.59 1.74
N LEU A 66 -3.23 17.52 2.01
CA LEU A 66 -3.81 17.96 3.27
C LEU A 66 -4.00 16.74 4.18
N PHE A 67 -3.34 16.74 5.33
CA PHE A 67 -3.44 15.68 6.32
C PHE A 67 -4.44 16.04 7.41
N LYS A 68 -5.27 15.08 7.78
CA LYS A 68 -6.29 15.21 8.83
C LYS A 68 -6.18 14.07 9.82
N PHE A 69 -6.44 14.38 11.09
CA PHE A 69 -6.51 13.40 12.16
C PHE A 69 -7.55 13.83 13.19
N PRO A 70 -8.35 12.90 13.77
CA PRO A 70 -9.39 13.26 14.73
C PRO A 70 -8.86 14.09 15.91
N GLY A 71 -9.50 15.23 16.16
CA GLY A 71 -9.12 16.14 17.26
C GLY A 71 -7.94 17.07 16.95
N LYS A 72 -7.42 17.10 15.72
CA LYS A 72 -6.39 18.05 15.28
C LYS A 72 -6.89 18.93 14.14
N ALA A 73 -6.45 20.19 14.12
CA ALA A 73 -6.60 21.03 12.94
C ALA A 73 -5.84 20.40 11.75
N PRO A 74 -6.38 20.42 10.53
CA PRO A 74 -5.68 19.90 9.35
C PRO A 74 -4.33 20.60 9.12
N VAL A 75 -3.36 19.88 8.57
CA VAL A 75 -2.05 20.43 8.19
C VAL A 75 -1.78 20.21 6.71
N LEU A 76 -1.28 21.25 6.05
CA LEU A 76 -0.95 21.23 4.63
C LEU A 76 0.54 20.95 4.43
N ALA A 77 0.86 20.01 3.54
CA ALA A 77 2.22 19.76 3.07
C ALA A 77 2.31 20.03 1.57
N MET A 78 3.07 21.03 1.16
CA MET A 78 3.33 21.34 -0.26
C MET A 78 4.68 20.78 -0.68
N SER A 79 4.73 19.96 -1.72
CA SER A 79 5.97 19.33 -2.22
C SER A 79 7.06 20.34 -2.55
N THR A 80 6.69 21.56 -2.93
CA THR A 80 7.63 22.67 -3.19
C THR A 80 8.44 23.09 -1.96
N GLN A 81 8.01 22.76 -0.73
CA GLN A 81 8.78 23.01 0.49
C GLN A 81 9.82 21.93 0.76
N TYR A 82 9.67 20.73 0.18
CA TYR A 82 10.53 19.58 0.42
C TYR A 82 11.71 19.59 -0.56
N GLN A 83 12.71 20.40 -0.26
CA GLN A 83 13.90 20.60 -1.12
C GLN A 83 15.20 20.11 -0.48
N GLN A 84 15.19 19.87 0.84
CA GLN A 84 16.38 19.43 1.56
C GLN A 84 16.50 17.90 1.47
N GLU A 85 17.60 17.41 0.92
CA GLU A 85 17.88 15.98 0.90
C GLU A 85 17.97 15.42 2.33
N ALA A 86 17.29 14.30 2.58
CA ALA A 86 17.24 13.62 3.86
C ALA A 86 17.37 12.11 3.67
N PRO A 87 18.06 11.41 4.58
CA PRO A 87 18.15 9.96 4.52
C PRO A 87 16.78 9.33 4.75
N ALA A 88 16.44 8.33 3.95
CA ALA A 88 15.27 7.49 4.12
C ALA A 88 15.68 6.02 4.07
N THR A 89 15.09 5.23 4.96
CA THR A 89 15.23 3.78 4.94
C THR A 89 13.85 3.15 4.76
N VAL A 90 13.75 2.18 3.84
CA VAL A 90 12.61 1.27 3.76
C VAL A 90 13.17 -0.15 3.76
N TRP A 91 12.96 -0.85 4.87
CA TRP A 91 13.55 -2.16 5.13
C TRP A 91 15.08 -2.14 5.04
N LYS A 92 15.67 -2.78 4.02
CA LYS A 92 17.11 -2.83 3.79
C LYS A 92 17.59 -1.75 2.83
N ASP A 93 16.66 -1.03 2.21
CA ASP A 93 16.96 -0.03 1.18
C ASP A 93 17.22 1.31 1.87
N ASN A 94 18.40 1.89 1.62
CA ASN A 94 18.76 3.23 2.07
C ASN A 94 18.89 4.13 0.84
N PHE A 95 18.23 5.28 0.85
CA PHE A 95 18.19 6.19 -0.28
C PHE A 95 17.86 7.60 0.19
N ALA A 96 18.00 8.56 -0.73
CA ALA A 96 17.67 9.95 -0.49
C ALA A 96 16.19 10.24 -0.78
N ALA A 97 15.56 10.97 0.13
CA ALA A 97 14.25 11.60 0.00
C ALA A 97 14.38 13.09 0.32
N TYR A 98 13.26 13.81 0.38
CA TYR A 98 13.25 15.25 0.62
C TYR A 98 12.46 15.63 1.87
N HIS A 99 13.01 16.56 2.64
CA HIS A 99 12.45 17.16 3.84
C HIS A 99 12.33 18.69 3.64
N GLY A 100 11.52 19.36 4.46
CA GLY A 100 11.52 20.83 4.44
C GLY A 100 10.40 21.56 5.18
N ASP A 101 9.44 20.87 5.81
CA ASP A 101 8.39 21.54 6.58
C ASP A 101 8.34 21.09 8.05
N ALA A 102 8.98 21.90 8.91
CA ALA A 102 9.00 21.66 10.35
C ALA A 102 7.63 21.84 11.04
N ALA A 103 6.66 22.53 10.43
CA ALA A 103 5.31 22.63 10.99
C ALA A 103 4.54 21.33 10.78
N VAL A 104 4.69 20.71 9.60
CA VAL A 104 4.15 19.38 9.31
C VAL A 104 4.78 18.33 10.23
N ASP A 105 6.10 18.40 10.45
CA ASP A 105 6.81 17.51 11.38
C ASP A 105 6.24 17.58 12.80
N ARG A 106 6.03 18.81 13.33
CA ARG A 106 5.43 18.99 14.66
C ARG A 106 4.04 18.38 14.73
N TRP A 107 3.22 18.61 13.71
CA TRP A 107 1.87 18.06 13.66
C TRP A 107 1.87 16.53 13.73
N PHE A 108 2.71 15.87 12.93
CA PHE A 108 2.82 14.41 12.96
C PHE A 108 3.48 13.91 14.25
N SER A 109 4.44 14.63 14.80
CA SER A 109 5.08 14.27 16.06
C SER A 109 4.06 14.25 17.21
N GLU A 110 3.12 15.20 17.23
CA GLU A 110 2.01 15.18 18.19
C GLU A 110 0.99 14.07 17.93
N VAL A 111 0.79 13.62 16.68
CA VAL A 111 -0.06 12.46 16.37
C VAL A 111 0.61 11.16 16.83
N LEU A 112 1.94 11.08 16.68
CA LEU A 112 2.71 9.90 17.02
C LEU A 112 3.09 9.81 18.51
N ASP A 113 3.09 10.94 19.20
CA ASP A 113 3.72 11.10 20.53
C ASP A 113 5.22 10.74 20.48
N GLU A 114 5.87 10.98 19.33
CA GLU A 114 7.29 10.71 19.08
C GLU A 114 7.80 11.69 18.00
N PRO A 115 9.00 12.28 18.14
CA PRO A 115 9.58 13.13 17.10
C PRO A 115 9.70 12.41 15.76
N CYS A 116 9.11 13.01 14.72
CA CYS A 116 9.17 12.48 13.37
C CYS A 116 9.25 13.61 12.33
N ARG A 117 9.66 13.23 11.12
CA ARG A 117 9.73 14.08 9.94
C ARG A 117 8.85 13.51 8.85
N LEU A 118 8.11 14.37 8.16
CA LEU A 118 7.49 13.97 6.90
C LEU A 118 8.53 14.07 5.78
N LEU A 119 8.71 13.00 5.04
CA LEU A 119 9.57 12.93 3.87
C LEU A 119 8.72 12.79 2.61
N TRP A 120 9.16 13.45 1.55
CA TRP A 120 8.62 13.33 0.20
C TRP A 120 9.61 12.56 -0.67
N LEU A 121 9.09 11.69 -1.53
CA LEU A 121 9.89 10.86 -2.42
C LEU A 121 10.71 11.66 -3.44
N GLY A 122 10.21 12.85 -3.81
CA GLY A 122 10.70 13.62 -4.94
C GLY A 122 9.96 13.29 -6.23
N MET A 123 10.19 14.10 -7.27
CA MET A 123 9.62 13.87 -8.61
C MET A 123 10.09 12.57 -9.25
N HIS A 124 11.29 12.13 -8.90
CA HIS A 124 11.89 10.88 -9.34
C HIS A 124 12.41 10.14 -8.12
N SER A 125 12.02 8.87 -7.99
CA SER A 125 12.54 8.06 -6.89
C SER A 125 14.00 7.68 -7.11
N ASN A 126 14.79 7.76 -6.05
CA ASN A 126 16.14 7.21 -5.97
C ASN A 126 16.16 5.75 -5.49
N ARG A 127 14.99 5.14 -5.23
CA ARG A 127 14.84 3.75 -4.82
C ARG A 127 14.50 2.86 -6.01
N ARG A 128 15.05 1.65 -6.02
CA ARG A 128 14.80 0.63 -7.04
C ARG A 128 14.32 -0.67 -6.40
N LEU A 129 13.55 -1.44 -7.16
CA LEU A 129 13.23 -2.82 -6.82
C LEU A 129 14.53 -3.64 -6.89
N LYS A 130 14.71 -4.57 -5.95
CA LYS A 130 15.91 -5.40 -5.90
C LYS A 130 16.13 -6.13 -7.23
N ASP A 131 17.36 -6.11 -7.74
CA ASP A 131 17.78 -6.76 -8.98
C ASP A 131 16.97 -6.29 -10.22
N SER A 132 16.47 -5.04 -10.21
CA SER A 132 15.66 -4.46 -11.28
C SER A 132 15.86 -2.95 -11.41
N GLU A 133 15.66 -2.42 -12.63
CA GLU A 133 15.62 -0.97 -12.89
C GLU A 133 14.28 -0.32 -12.54
N HIS A 134 13.29 -1.09 -12.07
CA HIS A 134 12.00 -0.55 -11.67
C HIS A 134 12.13 0.40 -10.47
N ALA A 135 11.78 1.66 -10.69
CA ALA A 135 11.70 2.63 -9.61
C ALA A 135 10.61 2.24 -8.61
N MET A 136 10.87 2.50 -7.33
CA MET A 136 9.98 2.14 -6.23
C MET A 136 9.61 3.39 -5.43
N SER A 137 8.36 3.49 -5.00
CA SER A 137 7.95 4.49 -4.01
C SER A 137 8.37 4.06 -2.59
N PHE A 138 7.77 4.64 -1.55
CA PHE A 138 7.91 4.13 -0.18
C PHE A 138 7.09 2.85 0.09
N ALA A 139 6.52 2.21 -0.93
CA ALA A 139 5.89 0.87 -0.85
C ALA A 139 6.84 -0.18 -0.23
N ASP A 140 6.32 -1.29 0.30
CA ASP A 140 7.18 -2.24 1.02
C ASP A 140 8.17 -2.97 0.09
N GLY A 141 7.66 -3.63 -0.95
CA GLY A 141 8.47 -4.47 -1.81
C GLY A 141 8.12 -4.43 -3.29
N TYR A 142 6.88 -4.09 -3.66
CA TYR A 142 6.44 -4.08 -5.07
C TYR A 142 5.51 -2.90 -5.35
N PRO A 143 5.43 -2.43 -6.62
CA PRO A 143 4.62 -1.28 -7.01
C PRO A 143 3.11 -1.44 -6.76
N TYR A 144 2.58 -2.66 -6.89
CA TYR A 144 1.16 -2.94 -6.72
C TYR A 144 0.93 -4.17 -5.85
N LEU A 145 -0.16 -4.11 -5.09
CA LEU A 145 -0.79 -5.25 -4.45
C LEU A 145 -2.18 -5.48 -5.08
N LEU A 146 -2.41 -6.68 -5.59
CA LEU A 146 -3.71 -7.12 -6.08
C LEU A 146 -4.36 -8.07 -5.07
N VAL A 147 -5.67 -7.92 -4.87
CA VAL A 147 -6.51 -8.83 -4.07
C VAL A 147 -7.69 -9.29 -4.91
N ASN A 148 -8.03 -10.57 -4.81
CA ASN A 148 -9.28 -11.10 -5.34
C ASN A 148 -10.39 -10.95 -4.29
N GLN A 149 -11.53 -10.38 -4.65
CA GLN A 149 -12.68 -10.21 -3.77
C GLN A 149 -13.20 -11.57 -3.26
N ALA A 150 -13.25 -12.59 -4.13
CA ALA A 150 -13.68 -13.93 -3.74
C ALA A 150 -12.80 -14.52 -2.62
N SER A 151 -11.50 -14.22 -2.63
CA SER A 151 -10.56 -14.63 -1.57
C SER A 151 -10.78 -13.89 -0.26
N LEU A 152 -11.18 -12.61 -0.32
CA LEU A 152 -11.55 -11.87 0.88
C LEU A 152 -12.85 -12.42 1.49
N ASP A 153 -13.83 -12.72 0.64
CA ASP A 153 -15.12 -13.27 1.08
C ASP A 153 -14.91 -14.64 1.75
N ALA A 154 -14.13 -15.53 1.13
CA ALA A 154 -13.79 -16.83 1.72
C ALA A 154 -12.99 -16.71 3.03
N LEU A 155 -12.13 -15.69 3.18
CA LEU A 155 -11.47 -15.42 4.46
C LEU A 155 -12.48 -14.97 5.52
N ASN A 156 -13.45 -14.14 5.15
CA ASN A 156 -14.45 -13.63 6.06
C ASN A 156 -15.44 -14.69 6.53
N ASP A 157 -15.70 -15.73 5.72
CA ASP A 157 -16.48 -16.90 6.14
C ASP A 157 -15.82 -17.68 7.29
N GLU A 158 -14.51 -17.56 7.47
CA GLU A 158 -13.72 -18.20 8.53
C GLU A 158 -13.49 -17.29 9.75
N LEU A 159 -14.11 -16.11 9.79
CA LEU A 159 -13.91 -15.09 10.84
C LEU A 159 -15.22 -14.77 11.56
N ASP A 160 -15.19 -14.77 12.90
CA ASP A 160 -16.32 -14.31 13.71
C ASP A 160 -16.64 -12.82 13.47
N GLN A 161 -15.61 -12.03 13.14
CA GLN A 161 -15.72 -10.62 12.79
C GLN A 161 -15.07 -10.39 11.43
N PRO A 162 -15.86 -10.10 10.38
CA PRO A 162 -15.34 -9.85 9.05
C PRO A 162 -14.36 -8.68 9.01
N VAL A 163 -13.32 -8.83 8.18
CA VAL A 163 -12.36 -7.78 7.87
C VAL A 163 -12.62 -7.20 6.48
N THR A 164 -12.17 -5.97 6.29
CA THR A 164 -12.26 -5.28 4.99
C THR A 164 -10.93 -5.23 4.26
N LEU A 165 -10.96 -4.92 2.97
CA LEU A 165 -9.78 -4.65 2.12
C LEU A 165 -8.79 -3.66 2.76
N ARG A 166 -9.25 -2.75 3.63
CA ARG A 166 -8.43 -1.77 4.34
C ARG A 166 -7.38 -2.42 5.26
N HIS A 167 -7.63 -3.63 5.78
CA HIS A 167 -6.64 -4.38 6.55
C HIS A 167 -5.49 -4.86 5.66
N PHE A 168 -5.78 -5.16 4.39
CA PHE A 168 -4.81 -5.70 3.44
C PHE A 168 -4.14 -4.63 2.57
N ARG A 169 -4.74 -3.45 2.48
CA ARG A 169 -4.21 -2.27 1.78
C ARG A 169 -3.84 -2.54 0.31
N PRO A 170 -4.69 -3.23 -0.47
CA PRO A 170 -4.42 -3.44 -1.88
C PRO A 170 -4.37 -2.11 -2.63
N ASN A 171 -3.83 -2.16 -3.83
CA ASN A 171 -4.01 -1.11 -4.84
C ASN A 171 -5.12 -1.47 -5.81
N LEU A 172 -5.24 -2.75 -6.16
CA LEU A 172 -6.15 -3.26 -7.17
C LEU A 172 -6.98 -4.40 -6.57
N VAL A 173 -8.28 -4.38 -6.80
CA VAL A 173 -9.19 -5.46 -6.36
C VAL A 173 -10.00 -5.93 -7.55
N VAL A 174 -10.05 -7.25 -7.74
CA VAL A 174 -10.75 -7.87 -8.87
C VAL A 174 -11.82 -8.83 -8.37
N ASN A 175 -12.88 -9.04 -9.14
CA ASN A 175 -13.89 -10.07 -8.87
C ASN A 175 -13.54 -11.35 -9.62
N GLY A 176 -12.65 -12.15 -9.02
CA GLY A 176 -12.43 -13.54 -9.44
C GLY A 176 -13.69 -14.38 -9.27
N ASP A 177 -13.76 -15.48 -10.01
CA ASP A 177 -14.86 -16.44 -9.94
C ASP A 177 -14.69 -17.39 -8.74
N TYR A 178 -13.45 -17.67 -8.32
CA TYR A 178 -13.12 -18.58 -7.24
C TYR A 178 -12.16 -17.96 -6.24
N ALA A 179 -12.31 -18.31 -4.96
CA ALA A 179 -11.33 -17.95 -3.96
C ALA A 179 -9.99 -18.62 -4.26
N TRP A 180 -8.91 -17.87 -4.08
CA TRP A 180 -7.51 -18.31 -4.19
C TRP A 180 -7.03 -18.69 -5.59
N GLU A 181 -7.87 -18.56 -6.63
CA GLU A 181 -7.44 -18.83 -8.02
C GLU A 181 -6.26 -17.95 -8.44
N GLU A 182 -6.07 -16.80 -7.78
CA GLU A 182 -4.98 -15.90 -8.06
C GLU A 182 -3.59 -16.50 -7.79
N ASP A 183 -3.49 -17.56 -6.98
CA ASP A 183 -2.23 -18.23 -6.69
C ASP A 183 -1.59 -18.84 -7.94
N ASP A 184 -2.39 -19.15 -8.96
CA ASP A 184 -1.95 -19.74 -10.22
C ASP A 184 -1.63 -18.70 -11.29
N TRP A 185 -1.91 -17.43 -11.06
CA TRP A 185 -1.65 -16.39 -12.07
C TRP A 185 -0.17 -16.06 -12.16
N LYS A 186 0.31 -15.88 -13.40
CA LYS A 186 1.69 -15.49 -13.69
C LYS A 186 1.76 -14.15 -14.42
N VAL A 187 0.88 -13.95 -15.40
CA VAL A 187 0.75 -12.69 -16.12
C VAL A 187 -0.73 -12.34 -16.23
N VAL A 188 -1.09 -11.13 -15.85
CA VAL A 188 -2.47 -10.64 -15.87
C VAL A 188 -2.56 -9.30 -16.58
N GLN A 189 -3.72 -8.99 -17.12
CA GLN A 189 -3.98 -7.72 -17.80
C GLN A 189 -5.25 -7.09 -17.23
N ILE A 190 -5.19 -5.79 -16.99
CA ILE A 190 -6.33 -4.98 -16.54
C ILE A 190 -6.48 -3.80 -17.51
N GLY A 191 -7.55 -3.79 -18.30
CA GLY A 191 -7.65 -2.88 -19.44
C GLY A 191 -6.43 -3.02 -20.36
N ASP A 192 -5.69 -1.93 -20.57
CA ASP A 192 -4.49 -1.91 -21.42
C ASP A 192 -3.18 -2.17 -20.67
N VAL A 193 -3.22 -2.36 -19.34
CA VAL A 193 -2.02 -2.50 -18.51
C VAL A 193 -1.75 -3.97 -18.20
N VAL A 194 -0.57 -4.45 -18.58
CA VAL A 194 -0.12 -5.82 -18.32
C VAL A 194 0.79 -5.84 -17.10
N PHE A 195 0.60 -6.85 -16.25
CA PHE A 195 1.34 -7.04 -15.02
C PHE A 195 1.96 -8.44 -14.95
N ASP A 196 3.21 -8.49 -14.50
CA ASP A 196 3.85 -9.71 -14.02
C ASP A 196 3.48 -9.95 -12.55
N VAL A 197 3.02 -11.16 -12.25
CA VAL A 197 2.81 -11.62 -10.87
C VAL A 197 4.17 -12.01 -10.28
N ALA A 198 4.69 -11.16 -9.41
CA ALA A 198 6.02 -11.38 -8.84
C ALA A 198 6.04 -12.50 -7.81
N LYS A 199 5.09 -12.47 -6.84
CA LYS A 199 4.91 -13.51 -5.81
C LYS A 199 3.69 -13.22 -4.93
N PRO A 200 3.20 -14.23 -4.17
CA PRO A 200 2.23 -14.01 -3.09
C PRO A 200 2.71 -12.97 -2.08
N CYS A 201 1.77 -12.20 -1.54
CA CYS A 201 2.04 -11.13 -0.58
C CYS A 201 1.99 -11.67 0.85
N THR A 202 3.15 -11.73 1.51
CA THR A 202 3.23 -12.13 2.91
C THR A 202 2.61 -11.09 3.82
N ARG A 203 1.79 -11.54 4.77
CA ARG A 203 1.04 -10.66 5.67
C ARG A 203 1.75 -10.56 7.00
N CYS A 204 1.65 -9.37 7.60
CA CYS A 204 2.23 -9.09 8.91
C CYS A 204 1.17 -8.58 9.88
N VAL A 205 1.58 -8.34 11.12
CA VAL A 205 0.74 -7.83 12.22
C VAL A 205 -0.02 -6.54 11.89
N LEU A 206 0.40 -5.77 10.87
CA LEU A 206 -0.38 -4.61 10.43
C LEU A 206 -1.82 -4.98 10.06
N THR A 207 -2.03 -6.16 9.50
CA THR A 207 -3.37 -6.65 9.13
C THR A 207 -4.30 -6.79 10.33
N THR A 208 -3.78 -6.83 11.56
CA THR A 208 -4.58 -6.94 12.80
C THR A 208 -4.96 -5.60 13.39
N VAL A 209 -4.52 -4.49 12.78
CA VAL A 209 -4.90 -3.14 13.20
C VAL A 209 -6.25 -2.79 12.57
N ASP A 210 -7.24 -2.49 13.42
CA ASP A 210 -8.52 -1.97 12.97
C ASP A 210 -8.30 -0.62 12.26
N PRO A 211 -8.74 -0.48 11.00
CA PRO A 211 -8.42 0.68 10.18
C PRO A 211 -9.18 1.96 10.56
N ASP A 212 -10.20 1.88 11.42
CA ASP A 212 -10.98 3.02 11.89
C ASP A 212 -10.54 3.48 13.29
N THR A 213 -10.19 2.53 14.16
CA THR A 213 -9.82 2.82 15.55
C THR A 213 -8.31 2.86 15.79
N GLY A 214 -7.51 2.24 14.91
CA GLY A 214 -6.06 2.07 15.13
C GLY A 214 -5.73 1.12 16.28
N ILE A 215 -6.70 0.32 16.75
CA ILE A 215 -6.51 -0.64 17.84
C ILE A 215 -6.13 -2.00 17.22
N LYS A 216 -5.11 -2.64 17.79
CA LYS A 216 -4.70 -3.99 17.39
C LYS A 216 -5.68 -5.02 17.96
N SER A 217 -6.08 -5.97 17.13
CA SER A 217 -6.86 -7.14 17.57
C SER A 217 -6.08 -7.93 18.62
N LEU A 218 -6.68 -8.11 19.79
CA LEU A 218 -6.13 -8.95 20.86
C LEU A 218 -5.96 -10.40 20.41
N GLU A 219 -6.90 -10.89 19.60
CA GLU A 219 -6.92 -12.25 19.06
C GLU A 219 -6.00 -12.45 17.84
N GLN A 220 -5.27 -11.40 17.44
CA GLN A 220 -4.41 -11.39 16.25
C GLN A 220 -5.15 -11.68 14.93
N GLN A 221 -6.46 -11.41 14.85
CA GLN A 221 -7.22 -11.56 13.61
C GLN A 221 -6.99 -10.39 12.64
N PRO A 222 -7.02 -10.62 11.31
CA PRO A 222 -7.28 -11.90 10.63
C PRO A 222 -6.02 -12.77 10.46
N LEU A 223 -4.86 -12.33 10.95
CA LEU A 223 -3.58 -12.99 10.72
C LEU A 223 -3.55 -14.42 11.30
N ARG A 224 -4.18 -14.63 12.46
CA ARG A 224 -4.29 -15.96 13.08
C ARG A 224 -5.06 -16.95 12.18
N THR A 225 -6.20 -16.56 11.62
CA THR A 225 -6.92 -17.40 10.66
C THR A 225 -6.11 -17.63 9.38
N LEU A 226 -5.42 -16.60 8.86
CA LEU A 226 -4.54 -16.78 7.70
C LEU A 226 -3.40 -17.78 7.95
N VAL A 227 -2.87 -17.87 9.18
CA VAL A 227 -1.88 -18.91 9.51
C VAL A 227 -2.45 -20.32 9.30
N SER A 228 -3.71 -20.56 9.68
CA SER A 228 -4.31 -21.89 9.55
C SER A 228 -4.69 -22.26 8.11
N ILE A 229 -5.08 -21.30 7.28
CA ILE A 229 -5.63 -21.59 5.94
C ILE A 229 -4.75 -21.14 4.77
N ARG A 230 -3.75 -20.28 5.00
CA ARG A 230 -2.98 -19.60 3.93
C ARG A 230 -1.47 -19.54 4.20
N THR A 231 -0.91 -20.60 4.79
CA THR A 231 0.55 -20.76 4.89
C THR A 231 1.09 -21.39 3.60
N LEU A 232 1.75 -20.57 2.79
CA LEU A 232 2.45 -20.96 1.56
C LEU A 232 3.97 -21.06 1.80
N PRO A 233 4.79 -21.57 0.86
CA PRO A 233 6.25 -21.62 1.01
C PRO A 233 6.90 -20.25 1.33
N GLU A 234 6.30 -19.14 0.88
CA GLU A 234 6.75 -17.78 1.16
C GLU A 234 6.36 -17.28 2.57
N GLY A 235 5.41 -17.93 3.22
CA GLY A 235 4.85 -17.58 4.52
C GLY A 235 3.32 -17.45 4.51
N VAL A 236 2.78 -16.75 5.50
CA VAL A 236 1.34 -16.48 5.61
C VAL A 236 0.94 -15.44 4.55
N CYS A 237 0.17 -15.81 3.54
CA CYS A 237 -0.04 -14.99 2.34
C CYS A 237 -1.49 -14.58 2.09
N PHE A 238 -1.68 -13.37 1.58
CA PHE A 238 -2.97 -12.89 1.07
C PHE A 238 -2.77 -11.77 0.03
N GLY A 239 -3.30 -11.98 -1.17
CA GLY A 239 -3.08 -11.13 -2.34
C GLY A 239 -1.73 -11.36 -3.04
N LEU A 240 -1.54 -10.71 -4.18
CA LEU A 240 -0.39 -10.85 -5.06
C LEU A 240 0.38 -9.54 -5.22
N ASN A 241 1.70 -9.62 -5.18
CA ASN A 241 2.55 -8.49 -5.57
C ASN A 241 2.74 -8.47 -7.08
N LEU A 242 2.50 -7.32 -7.72
CA LEU A 242 2.61 -7.15 -9.16
C LEU A 242 3.67 -6.12 -9.57
N VAL A 243 4.23 -6.32 -10.76
CA VAL A 243 5.10 -5.37 -11.45
C VAL A 243 4.48 -5.05 -12.82
N PRO A 244 4.26 -3.78 -13.18
CA PRO A 244 3.69 -3.41 -14.47
C PRO A 244 4.72 -3.58 -15.59
N ARG A 245 4.30 -4.07 -16.76
CA ARG A 245 5.11 -4.09 -17.99
C ARG A 245 5.03 -2.78 -18.76
N ASN A 246 3.91 -2.09 -18.65
CA ASN A 246 3.62 -0.82 -19.30
C ASN A 246 2.82 0.09 -18.37
N GLU A 247 2.64 1.35 -18.79
CA GLU A 247 1.88 2.35 -18.06
C GLU A 247 0.56 2.62 -18.78
N GLY A 248 -0.46 3.08 -18.06
CA GLY A 248 -1.77 3.33 -18.65
C GLY A 248 -2.81 3.83 -17.66
N LEU A 249 -3.96 4.22 -18.18
CA LEU A 249 -5.11 4.58 -17.35
C LEU A 249 -5.86 3.30 -16.95
N LEU A 250 -6.14 3.14 -15.66
CA LEU A 250 -7.07 2.14 -15.16
C LEU A 250 -8.36 2.81 -14.74
N GLU A 251 -9.48 2.16 -15.02
CA GLU A 251 -10.82 2.58 -14.61
C GLU A 251 -11.55 1.38 -13.99
N LEU A 252 -12.40 1.62 -13.00
CA LEU A 252 -13.24 0.56 -12.44
C LEU A 252 -14.17 0.01 -13.52
N GLY A 253 -14.40 -1.30 -13.47
CA GLY A 253 -15.09 -2.05 -14.52
C GLY A 253 -14.21 -2.44 -15.70
N ALA A 254 -12.93 -2.02 -15.73
CA ALA A 254 -11.98 -2.50 -16.73
C ALA A 254 -11.90 -4.03 -16.71
N GLU A 255 -11.86 -4.62 -17.90
CA GLU A 255 -11.74 -6.06 -18.07
C GLU A 255 -10.44 -6.58 -17.44
N PHE A 256 -10.55 -7.68 -16.72
CA PHE A 256 -9.42 -8.42 -16.19
C PHE A 256 -9.29 -9.77 -16.90
N SER A 257 -8.11 -10.04 -17.43
CA SER A 257 -7.77 -11.31 -18.08
C SER A 257 -6.46 -11.89 -17.53
N VAL A 258 -6.42 -13.21 -17.42
CA VAL A 258 -5.19 -13.95 -17.10
C VAL A 258 -4.54 -14.35 -18.42
N LEU A 259 -3.35 -13.83 -18.69
CA LEU A 259 -2.61 -14.08 -19.93
C LEU A 259 -1.71 -15.33 -19.83
N GLU A 260 -1.23 -15.63 -18.63
CA GLU A 260 -0.38 -16.79 -18.36
C GLU A 260 -0.60 -17.31 -16.94
N THR A 261 -0.69 -18.62 -16.79
CA THR A 261 -0.79 -19.33 -15.50
C THR A 261 0.51 -20.08 -15.19
N ARG A 262 0.73 -20.41 -13.91
CA ARG A 262 1.88 -21.19 -13.43
C ARG A 262 1.83 -22.64 -13.91
N TYR A 263 0.63 -23.19 -14.02
CA TYR A 263 0.36 -24.55 -14.48
C TYR A 263 -0.49 -24.47 -15.74
N ALA A 264 -0.06 -25.19 -16.78
CA ALA A 264 -0.93 -25.48 -17.92
C ALA A 264 -1.78 -26.70 -17.52
N PHE A 265 -3.09 -26.52 -17.47
CA PHE A 265 -4.04 -27.64 -17.33
C PHE A 265 -4.42 -28.17 -18.71
#